data_AF-A0A949ARU3-F1
#
_entry.id   AF-A0A949ARU3-F1
#
_cell.length_a   1.000
_cell.length_b   1.000
_cell.length_c   1.000
_cell.angle_alpha   90.00
_cell.angle_beta   90.00
_cell.angle_gamma   90.00
#
_symmetry.space_group_name_H-M   'P 1'
#
loop_
_entity.id
_entity.type
_entity.pdbx_description
1 polymer ?
#
loop_
_entity_poly.entity_id
_entity_poly.type
_entity_poly.pdbx_seq_one_letter_code
_entity_poly.pdbx_strand_id
1 'polypeptide(L)'
;EVLEEVKTYNEEEKKILSIRPGITDWASIKFRNEGEILKGSKNPHKTYQEKIRPEKHRLELEYVKNHSFFIDLKIILKTIQIIFK
;
A
#
# COMPACT_ATOMS: atom_id res chain seq x y z
N GLU A 1 -17.37 -4.42 0.26
CA GLU A 1 -16.31 -3.78 -0.55
C GLU A 1 -14.96 -4.47 -0.35
N VAL A 2 -14.35 -4.38 0.83
CA VAL A 2 -13.04 -5.02 1.13
C VAL A 2 -13.00 -6.54 0.86
N LEU A 3 -14.03 -7.29 1.27
CA LEU A 3 -14.08 -8.74 1.05
C LEU A 3 -14.20 -9.13 -0.43
N GLU A 4 -14.87 -8.31 -1.25
CA GLU A 4 -14.96 -8.56 -2.70
C GLU A 4 -13.63 -8.28 -3.39
N GLU A 5 -12.90 -7.26 -2.93
CA GLU A 5 -11.57 -6.95 -3.45
C GLU A 5 -10.56 -8.07 -3.16
N VAL A 6 -10.57 -8.63 -1.95
CA VAL A 6 -9.72 -9.76 -1.58
C VAL A 6 -9.96 -11.00 -2.45
N LYS A 7 -11.20 -11.22 -2.92
CA LYS A 7 -11.49 -12.35 -3.85
C LYS A 7 -10.80 -12.20 -5.20
N THR A 8 -10.43 -10.99 -5.59
CA THR A 8 -9.74 -10.71 -6.86
C THR A 8 -8.23 -10.91 -6.79
N TYR A 9 -7.70 -11.30 -5.62
CA TYR A 9 -6.26 -11.46 -5.42
C TYR A 9 -5.74 -12.72 -6.09
N ASN A 10 -4.62 -12.59 -6.79
CA ASN A 10 -3.86 -13.73 -7.28
C ASN A 10 -3.11 -14.45 -6.13
N GLU A 11 -2.52 -15.61 -6.42
CA GLU A 11 -1.82 -16.42 -5.41
C GLU A 11 -0.64 -15.70 -4.74
N GLU A 12 0.02 -14.77 -5.43
CA GLU A 12 1.05 -13.94 -4.79
C GLU A 12 0.43 -12.92 -3.86
N GLU A 13 -0.57 -12.16 -4.32
CA GLU A 13 -1.26 -11.13 -3.54
C GLU A 13 -1.91 -11.69 -2.28
N LYS A 14 -2.39 -12.93 -2.29
CA LYS A 14 -2.89 -13.61 -1.07
C LYS A 14 -1.85 -13.67 0.05
N LYS A 15 -0.55 -13.64 -0.26
CA LYS A 15 0.51 -13.61 0.76
C LYS A 15 0.48 -12.32 1.58
N ILE A 16 -0.08 -11.22 1.07
CA ILE A 16 -0.28 -9.97 1.82
C ILE A 16 -1.11 -10.22 3.07
N LEU A 17 -2.11 -11.11 2.97
CA LEU A 17 -3.01 -11.45 4.07
C LEU A 17 -2.34 -12.28 5.17
N SER A 18 -1.09 -12.73 4.98
CA SER A 18 -0.33 -13.47 6.01
C SER A 18 0.13 -12.57 7.16
N ILE A 19 0.15 -11.25 6.95
CA ILE A 19 0.55 -10.26 7.94
C ILE A 19 -0.67 -9.42 8.34
N ARG A 20 -0.71 -8.99 9.60
CA ARG A 20 -1.77 -8.11 10.07
C ARG A 20 -1.66 -6.74 9.38
N PRO A 21 -2.76 -6.17 8.89
CA PRO A 21 -2.75 -4.83 8.31
C PRO A 21 -2.34 -3.80 9.37
N GLY A 22 -1.53 -2.83 8.96
CA GLY A 22 -1.05 -1.73 9.79
C GLY A 22 -1.50 -0.36 9.29
N ILE A 23 -1.35 0.67 10.13
CA ILE A 23 -1.69 2.06 9.77
C ILE A 23 -0.66 2.66 8.81
N THR A 24 0.59 2.21 8.89
CA THR A 24 1.70 2.74 8.08
C THR A 24 2.51 1.61 7.49
N ASP A 25 2.91 1.79 6.23
CA ASP A 25 3.73 0.87 5.46
C ASP A 25 4.39 1.63 4.27
N TRP A 26 5.10 0.91 3.40
CA TRP A 26 5.71 1.50 2.21
C TRP A 26 4.66 2.07 1.23
N ALA A 27 3.51 1.40 1.07
CA ALA A 27 2.44 1.87 0.21
C ALA A 27 1.83 3.17 0.73
N SER A 28 1.57 3.27 2.03
CA SER A 28 1.04 4.46 2.70
C SER A 28 1.97 5.66 2.56
N ILE A 29 3.28 5.43 2.66
CA ILE A 29 4.29 6.47 2.46
C ILE A 29 4.31 6.95 1.00
N LYS A 30 4.35 6.03 0.03
CA LYS A 30 4.44 6.36 -1.40
C LYS A 30 3.17 7.04 -1.92
N PHE A 31 2.00 6.57 -1.47
CA PHE A 31 0.70 7.05 -1.91
C PHE A 31 0.01 7.95 -0.87
N ARG A 32 0.78 8.68 -0.04
CA ARG A 32 0.22 9.63 0.94
C ARG A 32 -0.79 10.61 0.33
N ASN A 33 -0.56 11.04 -0.90
CA ASN A 33 -1.41 11.97 -1.63
C ASN A 33 -2.33 11.26 -2.65
N GLU A 34 -2.76 10.02 -2.36
CA GLU A 34 -3.61 9.21 -3.25
C GLU A 34 -4.81 9.99 -3.78
N GLY A 35 -5.47 10.77 -2.91
CA GLY A 35 -6.61 11.60 -3.26
C GLY A 35 -6.29 12.65 -4.33
N GLU A 36 -5.10 13.26 -4.32
CA GLU A 36 -4.67 14.21 -5.35
C GLU A 36 -4.43 13.52 -6.69
N ILE A 37 -3.85 12.31 -6.67
CA ILE A 37 -3.64 11.49 -7.86
C ILE A 37 -4.99 11.13 -8.52
N LEU A 38 -6.02 10.90 -7.70
CA LEU A 38 -7.35 10.51 -8.18
C LEU A 38 -8.24 11.70 -8.56
N LYS A 39 -8.05 12.88 -7.97
CA LYS A 39 -8.87 14.10 -8.20
C LYS A 39 -8.94 14.53 -9.67
N GLY A 40 -7.89 14.31 -10.45
CA GLY A 40 -7.83 14.69 -11.87
C GLY A 40 -8.39 13.65 -12.84
N SER A 41 -8.86 12.49 -12.35
CA SER A 41 -9.22 11.40 -13.24
C SER A 41 -10.70 11.33 -13.58
N LYS A 42 -11.01 11.06 -14.84
CA LYS A 42 -12.38 10.86 -15.35
C LYS A 42 -13.09 9.70 -14.67
N ASN A 43 -12.34 8.69 -14.24
CA ASN A 43 -12.85 7.57 -13.46
C ASN A 43 -11.83 7.21 -12.37
N PRO A 44 -12.01 7.72 -11.13
CA PRO A 44 -11.12 7.49 -10.01
C PRO A 44 -10.93 6.00 -9.70
N HIS A 45 -12.00 5.20 -9.75
CA HIS A 45 -11.94 3.78 -9.44
C HIS A 45 -11.06 3.01 -10.43
N LYS A 46 -11.26 3.24 -11.73
CA LYS A 46 -10.41 2.62 -12.77
C LYS A 46 -8.95 3.05 -12.64
N THR A 47 -8.71 4.32 -12.32
CA THR A 47 -7.35 4.86 -12.15
C THR A 47 -6.65 4.26 -10.95
N TYR A 48 -7.37 4.07 -9.85
CA TYR A 48 -6.87 3.35 -8.68
C TYR A 48 -6.45 1.93 -9.06
N GLN A 49 -7.33 1.18 -9.74
CA GLN A 49 -7.04 -0.20 -10.15
C GLN A 49 -5.85 -0.33 -11.09
N GLU A 50 -5.69 0.59 -12.04
CA GLU A 50 -4.63 0.50 -13.07
C GLU A 50 -3.29 1.08 -12.61
N LYS A 51 -3.29 2.15 -11.80
CA LYS A 51 -2.06 2.90 -11.48
C LYS A 51 -1.58 2.74 -10.05
N ILE A 52 -2.50 2.56 -9.11
CA ILE A 52 -2.21 2.63 -7.68
C ILE A 52 -2.15 1.23 -7.08
N ARG A 53 -3.22 0.44 -7.26
CA ARG A 53 -3.36 -0.92 -6.70
C ARG A 53 -2.17 -1.84 -7.02
N PRO A 54 -1.68 -1.96 -8.28
CA PRO A 54 -0.59 -2.89 -8.58
C PRO A 54 0.70 -2.52 -7.85
N GLU A 55 0.99 -1.21 -7.73
CA GLU A 55 2.17 -0.72 -7.04
C GLU A 55 2.02 -0.79 -5.52
N LYS A 56 0.81 -0.62 -4.95
CA LYS A 56 0.54 -0.85 -3.52
C LYS A 56 0.79 -2.31 -3.17
N HIS A 57 0.17 -3.24 -3.90
CA HIS A 57 0.37 -4.68 -3.68
C HIS A 57 1.83 -5.10 -3.86
N ARG A 58 2.56 -4.52 -4.83
CA ARG A 58 4.00 -4.80 -5.00
C ARG A 58 4.81 -4.44 -3.75
N LEU A 59 4.54 -3.29 -3.15
CA LEU A 59 5.22 -2.83 -1.94
C LEU A 59 4.83 -3.65 -0.71
N GLU A 60 3.54 -4.02 -0.60
CA GLU A 60 3.06 -4.91 0.44
C GLU A 60 3.70 -6.29 0.34
N LEU A 61 3.84 -6.85 -0.87
CA LEU A 61 4.55 -8.12 -1.09
C LEU A 61 6.05 -8.03 -0.79
N GLU A 62 6.69 -6.91 -1.12
CA GLU A 62 8.09 -6.66 -0.77
C GLU A 62 8.27 -6.62 0.75
N TYR A 63 7.34 -5.98 1.46
CA TYR A 63 7.30 -5.99 2.91
C TYR A 63 7.08 -7.41 3.44
N VAL A 64 6.10 -8.16 2.93
CA VAL A 64 5.85 -9.54 3.35
C VAL A 64 7.11 -10.40 3.23
N LYS A 65 7.84 -10.27 2.11
CA LYS A 65 9.06 -11.04 1.84
C LYS A 65 10.25 -10.65 2.74
N ASN A 66 10.36 -9.39 3.14
CA ASN A 66 11.57 -8.86 3.79
C ASN A 66 11.34 -8.27 5.18
N HIS A 67 10.12 -8.29 5.73
CA HIS A 67 9.80 -7.60 6.97
C HIS A 67 10.73 -8.03 8.11
N SER A 68 11.20 -7.04 8.86
CA SER A 68 12.08 -7.22 10.00
C SER A 68 11.96 -6.01 10.91
N PHE A 69 12.38 -6.15 12.17
CA PHE A 69 12.36 -5.07 13.15
C PHE A 69 13.02 -3.77 12.64
N PHE A 70 14.12 -3.87 11.89
CA PHE A 70 14.81 -2.70 11.33
C PHE A 70 14.04 -2.03 10.20
N ILE A 71 13.32 -2.82 9.40
CA ILE A 71 12.44 -2.29 8.35
C ILE A 71 11.27 -1.56 8.99
N ASP A 72 10.68 -2.10 10.05
CA ASP A 72 9.58 -1.45 10.77
C ASP A 72 10.04 -0.12 11.37
N LEU A 73 11.21 -0.11 12.02
CA LEU A 73 11.81 1.12 12.55
C LEU A 73 12.06 2.14 11.43
N LYS A 74 12.54 1.70 10.26
CA LYS A 74 12.77 2.56 9.09
C LYS A 74 11.45 3.15 8.56
N ILE A 75 10.39 2.36 8.48
CA ILE A 75 9.05 2.82 8.07
C ILE A 75 8.56 3.88 9.05
N ILE A 76 8.62 3.62 10.36
CA ILE A 76 8.20 4.56 11.40
C ILE A 76 8.96 5.90 11.28
N LEU A 77 10.29 5.84 11.18
CA LEU A 77 11.12 7.05 11.03
C LEU A 77 10.78 7.83 9.74
N LYS A 78 10.51 7.12 8.64
CA LYS A 78 10.09 7.76 7.38
C LYS A 78 8.72 8.42 7.50
N THR A 79 7.76 7.75 8.13
CA THR A 79 6.44 8.31 8.38
C THR A 79 6.52 9.57 9.25
N ILE A 80 7.33 9.53 10.31
CA ILE A 80 7.62 10.71 11.15
C ILE A 80 8.23 11.83 10.31
N GLN A 81 9.29 11.55 9.54
CA GLN A 81 9.97 12.54 8.69
C GLN A 81 9.00 13.23 7.71
N ILE A 82 8.03 12.50 7.19
CA ILE A 82 7.02 13.00 6.25
C ILE A 82 5.99 13.91 6.92
N ILE A 83 5.69 13.73 8.21
CA ILE A 83 4.78 14.59 8.96
C ILE A 83 5.47 15.91 9.35
N PHE A 84 6.76 15.86 9.70
CA PHE A 84 7.53 17.03 10.11
C PHE A 84 8.11 17.85 8.94
N LYS A 85 7.92 17.40 7.70
CA LYS A 85 8.30 18.11 6.48
C LYS A 85 7.08 18.70 5.81
#